data_AF-A0A2N2ZUE8-F1
#
_entry.id   AF-A0A2N2ZUE8-F1
#
_cell.length_a   1.000
_cell.length_b   1.000
_cell.length_c   1.000
_cell.angle_alpha   90.00
_cell.angle_beta   90.00
_cell.angle_gamma   90.00
#
_symmetry.space_group_name_H-M   'P 1'
#
loop_
_entity.id
_entity.type
_entity.pdbx_description
1 polymer ?
#
loop_
_entity_poly.entity_id
_entity_poly.type
_entity_poly.pdbx_seq_one_letter_code
_entity_poly.pdbx_strand_id
1 'polypeptide(L)'
;MNRQILTILIGVLFTSNILGQVQNDVKEVLANKDLASFISFADTLSNKEKRITCHCTIFRDLTSDFKEGIFYITKSFPDTKNPAISSVYTFRVRLLADDKTIIYYELGEKNYKKIKKKEWVTYYDTLAFYSNDSLLEMLQQSFIKSFGAELNKNELFIDDFVYGEACGIIGEDPAGKVLIDKLVSKKNKEELFRILGSTNFEKQVYALDGLWQLKENGFTYSTEELKVIKNVLNKKGTIFYCHGCPHSWQNVIIATYKFKF
;
A
#
# COMPACT_ATOMS: atom_id res chain seq x y z
N MET A 1 50.64 2.28 18.79
CA MET A 1 49.35 2.11 18.07
C MET A 1 49.01 3.44 17.40
N ASN A 2 48.98 3.46 16.07
CA ASN A 2 49.07 4.70 15.30
C ASN A 2 47.77 5.54 15.47
N ARG A 3 47.89 6.78 15.96
CA ARG A 3 46.75 7.64 16.37
C ARG A 3 45.74 7.84 15.23
N GLN A 4 46.19 7.77 13.98
CA GLN A 4 45.39 7.85 12.76
C GLN A 4 44.52 6.61 12.50
N ILE A 5 44.97 5.40 12.89
CA ILE A 5 44.17 4.16 12.75
C ILE A 5 42.98 4.20 13.70
N LEU A 6 43.17 4.74 14.91
CA LEU A 6 42.10 4.90 15.90
C LEU A 6 41.03 5.89 15.44
N THR A 7 41.42 6.99 14.78
CA THR A 7 40.46 7.99 14.27
C THR A 7 39.62 7.46 13.11
N ILE A 8 40.22 6.66 12.22
CA ILE A 8 39.52 6.01 11.11
C ILE A 8 38.56 4.93 11.64
N LEU A 9 38.97 4.12 12.63
CA LEU A 9 38.08 3.13 13.25
C LEU A 9 36.86 3.77 13.93
N ILE A 10 37.06 4.88 14.67
CA ILE A 10 35.97 5.58 15.35
C ILE A 10 35.01 6.22 14.32
N GLY A 11 35.53 6.80 13.24
CA GLY A 11 34.69 7.37 12.18
C GLY A 11 33.83 6.33 11.45
N VAL A 12 34.40 5.16 11.13
CA VAL A 12 33.67 4.05 10.51
C VAL A 12 32.58 3.52 11.47
N LEU A 13 32.91 3.32 12.75
CA LEU A 13 31.97 2.84 13.77
C LEU A 13 30.79 3.80 14.02
N PHE A 14 31.02 5.11 13.96
CA PHE A 14 29.94 6.10 14.13
C PHE A 14 28.97 6.14 12.95
N THR A 15 29.45 5.97 11.72
CA THR A 15 28.57 5.93 10.53
C THR A 15 27.80 4.62 10.41
N SER A 16 28.39 3.48 10.80
CA SER A 16 27.70 2.19 10.83
C SER A 16 26.65 2.08 11.93
N ASN A 17 26.84 2.76 13.07
CA ASN A 17 25.90 2.71 14.19
C ASN A 17 24.57 3.43 13.88
N ILE A 18 24.58 4.54 13.14
CA ILE A 18 23.38 5.37 12.94
C ILE A 18 22.45 4.82 11.86
N LEU A 19 22.99 4.16 10.81
CA LEU A 19 22.19 3.47 9.81
C LEU A 19 21.54 2.21 10.41
N GLY A 20 22.33 1.45 11.18
CA GLY A 20 21.86 0.25 11.88
C GLY A 20 20.74 0.56 12.87
N GLN A 21 20.79 1.70 13.55
CA GLN A 21 19.82 2.06 14.59
C GLN A 21 18.37 2.06 14.08
N VAL A 22 18.06 2.84 13.02
CA VAL A 22 16.68 2.96 12.53
C VAL A 22 16.16 1.64 11.99
N GLN A 23 17.00 0.91 11.27
CA GLN A 23 16.65 -0.42 10.80
C GLN A 23 16.33 -1.35 11.98
N ASN A 24 17.13 -1.31 13.05
CA ASN A 24 16.92 -2.13 14.24
C ASN A 24 15.66 -1.71 15.00
N ASP A 25 15.40 -0.41 15.14
CA ASP A 25 14.19 0.12 15.79
C ASP A 25 12.92 -0.35 15.07
N VAL A 26 12.93 -0.29 13.73
CA VAL A 26 11.83 -0.79 12.89
C VAL A 26 11.66 -2.30 13.07
N LYS A 27 12.75 -3.07 13.09
CA LYS A 27 12.70 -4.52 13.32
C LYS A 27 12.14 -4.85 14.71
N GLU A 28 12.55 -4.12 15.74
CA GLU A 28 12.12 -4.34 17.12
C GLU A 28 10.62 -4.07 17.28
N VAL A 29 10.13 -2.92 16.80
CA VAL A 29 8.70 -2.61 16.91
C VAL A 29 7.84 -3.59 16.11
N LEU A 30 8.30 -4.05 14.94
CA LEU A 30 7.60 -5.07 14.15
C LEU A 30 7.62 -6.44 14.83
N ALA A 31 8.71 -6.79 15.53
CA ALA A 31 8.84 -8.07 16.23
C ALA A 31 7.81 -8.24 17.36
N ASN A 32 7.34 -7.13 17.93
CA ASN A 32 6.25 -7.10 18.93
C ASN A 32 4.89 -7.51 18.33
N LYS A 33 4.72 -7.41 17.01
CA LYS A 33 3.49 -7.76 16.27
C LYS A 33 2.25 -6.99 16.75
N ASP A 34 2.45 -5.91 17.48
CA ASP A 34 1.38 -5.04 17.96
C ASP A 34 1.16 -3.89 16.97
N LEU A 35 -0.01 -3.85 16.34
CA LEU A 35 -0.31 -2.87 15.31
C LEU A 35 -0.28 -1.45 15.88
N ALA A 36 -0.88 -1.24 17.06
CA ALA A 36 -0.95 0.08 17.67
C ALA A 36 0.44 0.66 17.98
N SER A 37 1.34 -0.18 18.48
CA SER A 37 2.75 0.17 18.73
C SER A 37 3.47 0.54 17.43
N PHE A 38 3.27 -0.22 16.36
CA PHE A 38 3.86 0.09 15.06
C PHE A 38 3.33 1.40 14.47
N ILE A 39 2.02 1.63 14.51
CA ILE A 39 1.42 2.89 14.00
C ILE A 39 1.93 4.09 14.81
N SER A 40 1.93 4.00 16.15
CA SER A 40 2.49 5.04 17.02
C SER A 40 3.97 5.31 16.73
N PHE A 41 4.76 4.25 16.49
CA PHE A 41 6.13 4.39 16.05
C PHE A 41 6.23 5.15 14.71
N ALA A 42 5.48 4.73 13.70
CA ALA A 42 5.49 5.33 12.36
C ALA A 42 5.10 6.82 12.39
N ASP A 43 4.04 7.18 13.12
CA ASP A 43 3.53 8.55 13.23
C ASP A 43 4.51 9.48 13.96
N THR A 44 5.27 8.95 14.92
CA THR A 44 6.21 9.75 15.73
C THR A 44 7.61 9.81 15.15
N LEU A 45 7.96 8.90 14.22
CA LEU A 45 9.34 8.73 13.73
C LEU A 45 9.90 10.01 13.11
N SER A 46 9.14 10.68 12.25
CA SER A 46 9.55 11.92 11.56
C SER A 46 9.80 13.08 12.54
N ASN A 47 9.15 13.06 13.71
CA ASN A 47 9.30 14.11 14.74
C ASN A 47 10.48 13.83 15.69
N LYS A 48 10.80 12.55 15.92
CA LYS A 48 11.84 12.11 16.84
C LYS A 48 13.25 12.33 16.29
N GLU A 49 13.45 12.11 14.99
CA GLU A 49 14.77 12.20 14.37
C GLU A 49 14.76 13.12 13.16
N LYS A 50 15.67 14.11 13.17
CA LYS A 50 15.91 14.94 12.00
C LYS A 50 16.37 14.05 10.84
N ARG A 51 15.87 14.34 9.63
CA ARG A 51 16.23 13.63 8.37
C ARG A 51 15.72 12.21 8.27
N ILE A 52 14.77 11.83 9.13
CA ILE A 52 13.94 10.66 8.92
C ILE A 52 12.55 11.12 8.52
N THR A 53 11.96 10.45 7.54
CA THR A 53 10.55 10.58 7.24
C THR A 53 9.91 9.20 7.20
N CYS A 54 8.73 9.08 7.80
CA CYS A 54 7.83 7.98 7.56
C CYS A 54 6.63 8.49 6.77
N HIS A 55 6.30 7.81 5.67
CA HIS A 55 5.06 8.05 4.96
C HIS A 55 4.33 6.73 4.72
N CYS A 56 3.04 6.75 5.01
CA CYS A 56 2.13 5.66 4.69
C CYS A 56 1.54 5.94 3.30
N THR A 57 1.70 5.00 2.36
CA THR A 57 1.02 5.08 1.06
C THR A 57 -0.34 4.40 1.15
N ILE A 58 -0.38 3.20 1.70
CA ILE A 58 -1.60 2.43 1.90
C ILE A 58 -1.77 2.13 3.38
N PHE A 59 -2.95 2.40 3.92
CA PHE A 59 -3.45 1.76 5.14
C PHE A 59 -4.98 1.72 5.08
N ARG A 60 -5.52 0.54 4.80
CA ARG A 60 -6.93 0.37 4.42
C ARG A 60 -7.46 -1.02 4.70
N ASP A 61 -8.78 -1.12 4.71
CA ASP A 61 -9.49 -2.37 4.93
C ASP A 61 -9.37 -3.31 3.71
N LEU A 62 -8.92 -4.55 3.96
CA LEU A 62 -9.09 -5.67 3.04
C LEU A 62 -10.48 -6.29 3.21
N THR A 63 -10.89 -6.48 4.47
CA THR A 63 -12.24 -6.88 4.91
C THR A 63 -12.62 -6.01 6.12
N SER A 64 -13.78 -6.24 6.74
CA SER A 64 -14.15 -5.53 7.98
C SER A 64 -13.18 -5.78 9.13
N ASP A 65 -12.49 -6.92 9.12
CA ASP A 65 -11.71 -7.41 10.25
C ASP A 65 -10.19 -7.29 10.01
N PHE A 66 -9.79 -7.06 8.76
CA PHE A 66 -8.39 -7.08 8.35
C PHE A 66 -8.02 -5.90 7.45
N LYS A 67 -6.78 -5.47 7.60
CA LYS A 67 -6.20 -4.31 6.91
C LYS A 67 -4.92 -4.70 6.20
N GLU A 68 -4.63 -3.99 5.12
CA GLU A 68 -3.30 -3.96 4.50
C GLU A 68 -2.65 -2.60 4.70
N GLY A 69 -1.32 -2.59 4.77
CA GLY A 69 -0.55 -1.36 4.85
C GLY A 69 0.79 -1.41 4.12
N ILE A 70 1.20 -0.25 3.60
CA ILE A 70 2.54 0.00 3.08
C ILE A 70 3.08 1.29 3.70
N PHE A 71 4.23 1.18 4.34
CA PHE A 71 4.93 2.28 4.98
C PHE A 71 6.33 2.38 4.40
N TYR A 72 6.74 3.58 4.06
CA TYR A 72 8.08 3.89 3.58
C TYR A 72 8.78 4.77 4.61
N ILE A 73 9.94 4.31 5.05
CA ILE A 73 10.78 4.98 6.02
C ILE A 73 12.05 5.39 5.29
N THR A 74 12.28 6.69 5.15
CA THR A 74 13.46 7.21 4.47
C THR A 74 14.38 7.93 5.45
N LYS A 75 15.68 7.70 5.32
CA LYS A 75 16.71 8.38 6.08
C LYS A 75 17.70 9.03 5.14
N SER A 76 17.95 10.33 5.33
CA SER A 76 18.83 11.13 4.49
C SER A 76 20.12 11.51 5.20
N PHE A 77 21.26 11.26 4.54
CA PHE A 77 22.61 11.57 5.00
C PHE A 77 23.27 12.56 4.03
N PRO A 78 23.36 13.85 4.38
CA PRO A 78 24.06 14.84 3.57
C PRO A 78 25.53 14.48 3.40
N ASP A 79 26.04 14.67 2.19
CA ASP A 79 27.45 14.52 1.90
C ASP A 79 28.27 15.56 2.67
N THR A 80 29.41 15.13 3.21
CA THR A 80 30.25 15.97 4.08
C THR A 80 30.94 17.09 3.31
N LYS A 81 31.17 16.93 2.01
CA LYS A 81 31.82 17.92 1.14
C LYS A 81 30.80 18.83 0.47
N ASN A 82 29.62 18.30 0.13
CA ASN A 82 28.52 19.09 -0.43
C ASN A 82 27.19 18.75 0.25
N PRO A 83 26.79 19.51 1.30
CA PRO A 83 25.55 19.26 2.04
C PRO A 83 24.26 19.37 1.21
N ALA A 84 24.31 19.92 -0.01
CA ALA A 84 23.17 19.94 -0.94
C ALA A 84 22.91 18.56 -1.58
N ILE A 85 23.87 17.64 -1.50
CA ILE A 85 23.75 16.26 -1.97
C ILE A 85 23.54 15.38 -0.75
N SER A 86 22.64 14.39 -0.82
CA SER A 86 22.41 13.44 0.26
C SER A 86 22.28 12.02 -0.27
N SER A 87 22.82 11.06 0.47
CA SER A 87 22.48 9.64 0.31
C SER A 87 21.16 9.36 1.01
N VAL A 88 20.23 8.69 0.33
CA VAL A 88 18.91 8.37 0.87
C VAL A 88 18.74 6.86 0.94
N TYR A 89 18.51 6.37 2.15
CA TYR A 89 18.15 4.98 2.40
C TYR A 89 16.66 4.89 2.58
N THR A 90 16.01 3.93 1.94
CA THR A 90 14.56 3.75 1.99
C THR A 90 14.25 2.33 2.41
N PHE A 91 13.50 2.19 3.49
CA PHE A 91 12.92 0.93 3.92
C PHE A 91 11.44 0.93 3.59
N ARG A 92 10.92 -0.25 3.23
CA ARG A 92 9.49 -0.48 2.99
C ARG A 92 9.00 -1.55 3.95
N VAL A 93 7.93 -1.25 4.67
CA VAL A 93 7.17 -2.22 5.46
C VAL A 93 5.88 -2.50 4.71
N ARG A 94 5.67 -3.75 4.32
CA ARG A 94 4.35 -4.28 3.91
C ARG A 94 3.78 -5.05 5.08
N LEU A 95 2.53 -4.80 5.46
CA LEU A 95 1.92 -5.52 6.57
C LEU A 95 0.45 -5.86 6.33
N LEU A 96 0.04 -7.00 6.87
CA LEU A 96 -1.37 -7.33 7.10
C LEU A 96 -1.60 -7.34 8.60
N ALA A 97 -2.75 -6.85 9.03
CA ALA A 97 -3.12 -6.84 10.43
C ALA A 97 -4.63 -7.03 10.61
N ASP A 98 -5.02 -7.57 11.75
CA ASP A 98 -6.37 -7.33 12.27
C ASP A 98 -6.38 -6.00 13.06
N ASP A 99 -7.41 -5.72 13.85
CA ASP A 99 -7.50 -4.48 14.63
C ASP A 99 -6.41 -4.30 15.70
N LYS A 100 -5.68 -5.36 16.08
CA LYS A 100 -4.70 -5.35 17.17
C LYS A 100 -3.33 -5.86 16.77
N THR A 101 -3.28 -6.93 15.98
CA THR A 101 -2.08 -7.73 15.76
C THR A 101 -1.68 -7.71 14.29
N ILE A 102 -0.38 -7.50 14.06
CA ILE A 102 0.25 -7.69 12.76
C ILE A 102 0.35 -9.20 12.50
N ILE A 103 -0.34 -9.67 11.48
CA ILE A 103 -0.43 -11.10 11.12
C ILE A 103 0.59 -11.48 10.06
N TYR A 104 1.08 -10.49 9.31
CA TYR A 104 2.12 -10.63 8.31
C TYR A 104 2.90 -9.33 8.24
N TYR A 105 4.23 -9.41 8.13
CA TYR A 105 5.00 -8.28 7.63
C TYR A 105 6.20 -8.71 6.78
N GLU A 106 6.60 -7.82 5.88
CA GLU A 106 7.86 -7.84 5.17
C GLU A 106 8.52 -6.46 5.33
N LEU A 107 9.70 -6.43 5.95
CA LEU A 107 10.58 -5.26 5.95
C LEU A 107 11.63 -5.45 4.85
N GLY A 108 11.67 -4.54 3.88
CA GLY A 108 12.65 -4.56 2.80
C GLY A 108 13.44 -3.25 2.69
N GLU A 109 14.69 -3.34 2.24
CA GLU A 109 15.53 -2.19 1.89
C GLU A 109 15.51 -1.94 0.39
N LYS A 110 15.27 -0.70 -0.01
CA LYS A 110 15.26 -0.27 -1.41
C LYS A 110 16.67 -0.29 -1.98
N ASN A 111 16.88 -1.15 -2.97
CA ASN A 111 18.13 -1.24 -3.74
C ASN A 111 17.88 -1.05 -5.24
N TYR A 112 18.96 -0.86 -5.98
CA TYR A 112 18.92 -0.67 -7.43
C TYR A 112 19.81 -1.71 -8.10
N LYS A 113 19.28 -2.38 -9.12
CA LYS A 113 20.05 -3.31 -9.96
C LYS A 113 19.94 -2.90 -11.41
N LYS A 114 21.03 -3.08 -12.15
CA LYS A 114 21.08 -2.79 -13.57
C LYS A 114 20.54 -3.98 -14.36
N ILE A 115 19.36 -3.84 -14.97
CA ILE A 115 18.80 -4.82 -15.90
C ILE A 115 19.17 -4.39 -17.32
N LYS A 116 19.81 -5.30 -18.06
CA LYS A 116 20.36 -5.03 -19.41
C LYS A 116 21.37 -3.85 -19.36
N LYS A 117 22.00 -3.50 -20.48
CA LYS A 117 23.11 -2.51 -20.47
C LYS A 117 22.68 -1.07 -20.11
N LYS A 118 21.38 -0.76 -19.92
CA LYS A 118 20.90 0.64 -19.86
C LYS A 118 19.84 0.98 -18.81
N GLU A 119 19.24 0.02 -18.11
CA GLU A 119 18.10 0.32 -17.23
C GLU A 119 18.41 -0.04 -15.77
N TRP A 120 18.22 0.92 -14.87
CA TRP A 120 18.25 0.68 -13.43
C TRP A 120 16.83 0.43 -12.96
N VAL A 121 16.60 -0.74 -12.37
CA VAL A 121 15.31 -1.04 -11.74
C VAL A 121 15.46 -1.04 -10.23
N THR A 122 14.41 -0.57 -9.57
CA THR A 122 14.29 -0.67 -8.11
C THR A 122 13.89 -2.10 -7.74
N TYR A 123 14.46 -2.61 -6.66
CA TYR A 123 14.00 -3.82 -5.99
C TYR A 123 14.14 -3.65 -4.48
N TYR A 124 13.57 -4.57 -3.69
CA TYR A 124 13.66 -4.54 -2.24
C TYR A 124 14.30 -5.83 -1.73
N ASP A 125 15.39 -5.71 -0.99
CA ASP A 125 16.00 -6.85 -0.29
C ASP A 125 15.29 -7.06 1.04
N THR A 126 14.77 -8.27 1.26
CA THR A 126 14.06 -8.60 2.51
C THR A 126 15.03 -8.63 3.69
N LEU A 127 14.81 -7.76 4.66
CA LEU A 127 15.60 -7.65 5.89
C LEU A 127 14.99 -8.38 7.09
N ALA A 128 13.67 -8.49 7.12
CA ALA A 128 12.92 -9.22 8.15
C ALA A 128 11.55 -9.62 7.60
N PHE A 129 11.03 -10.73 8.10
CA PHE A 129 9.76 -11.30 7.66
C PHE A 129 9.06 -12.01 8.82
N TYR A 130 7.73 -11.92 8.83
CA TYR A 130 6.87 -12.66 9.73
C TYR A 130 5.56 -13.04 9.05
N SER A 131 5.03 -14.21 9.40
CA SER A 131 3.72 -14.72 8.97
C SER A 131 3.08 -15.50 10.11
N ASN A 132 1.77 -15.32 10.30
CA ASN A 132 0.91 -16.16 11.12
C ASN A 132 -0.08 -16.90 10.21
N ASP A 133 0.20 -18.17 9.93
CA ASP A 133 -0.56 -18.94 8.94
C ASP A 133 -2.03 -19.12 9.35
N SER A 134 -2.30 -19.27 10.66
CA SER A 134 -3.67 -19.41 11.17
C SER A 134 -4.49 -18.13 10.99
N LEU A 135 -3.91 -16.96 11.29
CA LEU A 135 -4.59 -15.68 11.08
C LEU A 135 -4.69 -15.32 9.59
N LEU A 136 -3.73 -15.75 8.76
CA LEU A 136 -3.82 -15.60 7.32
C LEU A 136 -4.95 -16.45 6.72
N GLU A 137 -5.16 -17.68 7.22
CA GLU A 137 -6.30 -18.50 6.84
C GLU A 137 -7.62 -17.81 7.23
N MET A 138 -7.69 -17.23 8.44
CA MET A 138 -8.86 -16.44 8.85
C MET A 138 -9.12 -15.24 7.94
N LEU A 139 -8.07 -14.54 7.50
CA LEU A 139 -8.19 -13.47 6.49
C LEU A 139 -8.76 -14.01 5.18
N GLN A 140 -8.25 -15.12 4.66
CA GLN A 140 -8.74 -15.73 3.41
C GLN A 140 -10.23 -16.09 3.52
N GLN A 141 -10.65 -16.68 4.64
CA GLN A 141 -12.05 -17.01 4.88
C GLN A 141 -12.93 -15.76 5.03
N SER A 142 -12.45 -14.72 5.74
CA SER A 142 -13.13 -13.42 5.86
C SER A 142 -13.31 -12.77 4.48
N PHE A 143 -12.30 -12.87 3.61
CA PHE A 143 -12.34 -12.33 2.25
C PHE A 143 -13.36 -13.07 1.36
N ILE A 144 -13.32 -14.41 1.35
CA ILE A 144 -14.31 -15.25 0.62
C ILE A 144 -15.73 -14.95 1.11
N LYS A 145 -15.93 -14.86 2.42
CA LYS A 145 -17.25 -14.55 3.01
C LYS A 145 -17.75 -13.17 2.61
N SER A 146 -16.84 -12.20 2.49
CA SER A 146 -17.17 -10.80 2.20
C SER A 146 -17.43 -10.57 0.72
N PHE A 147 -16.69 -11.22 -0.18
CA PHE A 147 -16.68 -10.90 -1.60
C PHE A 147 -17.00 -12.06 -2.54
N GLY A 148 -17.12 -13.28 -2.03
CA GLY A 148 -17.37 -14.48 -2.84
C GLY A 148 -16.21 -14.90 -3.73
N ALA A 149 -15.00 -14.40 -3.46
CA ALA A 149 -13.79 -14.65 -4.25
C ALA A 149 -12.61 -14.98 -3.34
N GLU A 150 -11.62 -15.70 -3.87
CA GLU A 150 -10.37 -15.99 -3.15
C GLU A 150 -9.48 -14.74 -3.05
N LEU A 151 -8.75 -14.62 -1.94
CA LEU A 151 -7.74 -13.58 -1.75
C LEU A 151 -6.58 -13.78 -2.74
N ASN A 152 -6.39 -12.83 -3.66
CA ASN A 152 -5.28 -12.83 -4.60
C ASN A 152 -4.06 -12.11 -4.01
N LYS A 153 -3.06 -12.88 -3.58
CA LYS A 153 -1.83 -12.33 -2.97
C LYS A 153 -1.04 -11.41 -3.91
N ASN A 154 -1.16 -11.58 -5.23
CA ASN A 154 -0.49 -10.72 -6.20
C ASN A 154 -1.13 -9.34 -6.33
N GLU A 155 -2.32 -9.16 -5.77
CA GLU A 155 -3.04 -7.89 -5.75
C GLU A 155 -2.94 -7.15 -4.41
N LEU A 156 -2.31 -7.77 -3.40
CA LEU A 156 -1.95 -7.11 -2.16
C LEU A 156 -0.81 -6.12 -2.39
N PHE A 157 -0.81 -5.04 -1.61
CA PHE A 157 0.29 -4.06 -1.58
C PHE A 157 0.60 -3.42 -2.94
N ILE A 158 -0.40 -3.25 -3.80
CA ILE A 158 -0.32 -2.48 -5.04
C ILE A 158 -0.60 -1.01 -4.73
N ASP A 159 0.42 -0.16 -4.80
CA ASP A 159 0.36 1.29 -4.52
C ASP A 159 0.54 2.18 -5.76
N ASP A 160 0.53 1.60 -6.96
CA ASP A 160 0.69 2.29 -8.24
C ASP A 160 -0.55 2.19 -9.16
N PHE A 161 -1.58 1.43 -8.78
CA PHE A 161 -2.83 1.35 -9.54
C PHE A 161 -3.76 2.49 -9.12
N VAL A 162 -4.21 3.27 -10.11
CA VAL A 162 -4.89 4.56 -9.89
C VAL A 162 -6.38 4.48 -10.24
N TYR A 163 -7.24 5.00 -9.35
CA TYR A 163 -8.65 5.27 -9.62
C TYR A 163 -8.87 6.72 -10.06
N GLY A 164 -9.64 6.95 -11.13
CA GLY A 164 -10.00 8.28 -11.61
C GLY A 164 -10.77 8.25 -12.92
N GLU A 165 -11.41 9.37 -13.26
CA GLU A 165 -12.17 9.52 -14.51
C GLU A 165 -11.27 9.91 -15.70
N ALA A 166 -10.20 10.66 -15.47
CA ALA A 166 -9.20 11.03 -16.45
C ALA A 166 -7.90 11.43 -15.73
N CYS A 167 -6.74 11.10 -16.31
CA CYS A 167 -5.43 11.29 -15.66
C CYS A 167 -4.36 11.93 -16.52
N GLY A 168 -3.46 12.66 -15.85
CA GLY A 168 -2.35 13.37 -16.47
C GLY A 168 -2.78 14.64 -17.22
N ILE A 169 -1.80 15.32 -17.81
CA ILE A 169 -1.97 16.62 -18.49
C ILE A 169 -2.93 16.50 -19.68
N ILE A 170 -2.93 15.36 -20.36
CA ILE A 170 -3.76 15.11 -21.54
C ILE A 170 -5.12 14.48 -21.20
N GLY A 171 -5.39 14.18 -19.93
CA GLY A 171 -6.64 13.54 -19.50
C GLY A 171 -6.83 12.13 -20.07
N GLU A 172 -5.77 11.31 -20.06
CA GLU A 172 -5.85 9.93 -20.52
C GLU A 172 -6.67 9.08 -19.53
N ASP A 173 -7.57 8.26 -20.06
CA ASP A 173 -8.35 7.34 -19.25
C ASP A 173 -7.44 6.31 -18.58
N PRO A 174 -7.50 6.14 -17.25
CA PRO A 174 -6.77 5.06 -16.60
C PRO A 174 -7.20 3.69 -17.13
N ALA A 175 -6.28 2.73 -17.14
CA ALA A 175 -6.55 1.37 -17.64
C ALA A 175 -7.79 0.72 -16.98
N GLY A 176 -8.02 0.98 -15.69
CA GLY A 176 -9.20 0.52 -14.98
C GLY A 176 -10.51 1.08 -15.57
N LYS A 177 -10.55 2.38 -15.86
CA LYS A 177 -11.72 3.04 -16.48
C LYS A 177 -12.05 2.43 -17.84
N VAL A 178 -11.05 2.32 -18.72
CA VAL A 178 -11.21 1.76 -20.07
C VAL A 178 -11.81 0.35 -20.02
N LEU A 179 -11.36 -0.47 -19.07
CA LEU A 179 -11.92 -1.80 -18.84
C LEU A 179 -13.39 -1.74 -18.41
N ILE A 180 -13.72 -0.90 -17.42
CA ILE A 180 -15.09 -0.79 -16.90
C ILE A 180 -16.07 -0.27 -17.95
N ASP A 181 -15.71 0.78 -18.69
CA ASP A 181 -16.58 1.36 -19.72
C ASP A 181 -16.94 0.31 -20.79
N LYS A 182 -15.97 -0.54 -21.16
CA LYS A 182 -16.18 -1.68 -22.06
C LYS A 182 -17.11 -2.75 -21.48
N LEU A 183 -17.08 -2.98 -20.17
CA LEU A 183 -17.97 -3.95 -19.51
C LEU A 183 -19.39 -3.39 -19.38
N VAL A 184 -19.53 -2.11 -19.04
CA VAL A 184 -20.81 -1.40 -18.99
C VAL A 184 -21.47 -1.37 -20.37
N SER A 185 -20.72 -1.04 -21.43
CA SER A 185 -21.27 -1.01 -22.80
C SER A 185 -21.78 -2.37 -23.26
N LYS A 186 -21.17 -3.45 -22.75
CA LYS A 186 -21.57 -4.85 -23.01
C LYS A 186 -22.59 -5.37 -22.02
N LYS A 187 -23.01 -4.58 -21.03
CA LYS A 187 -23.90 -4.99 -19.93
C LYS A 187 -23.39 -6.24 -19.19
N ASN A 188 -22.06 -6.39 -19.08
CA ASN A 188 -21.44 -7.58 -18.50
C ASN A 188 -21.38 -7.49 -16.97
N LYS A 189 -22.54 -7.69 -16.33
CA LYS A 189 -22.71 -7.66 -14.87
C LYS A 189 -21.85 -8.70 -14.16
N GLU A 190 -21.76 -9.91 -14.70
CA GLU A 190 -21.01 -11.02 -14.12
C GLU A 190 -19.52 -10.68 -13.94
N GLU A 191 -18.90 -10.13 -15.00
CA GLU A 191 -17.49 -9.74 -14.95
C GLU A 191 -17.24 -8.56 -13.99
N LEU A 192 -18.19 -7.63 -13.86
CA LEU A 192 -18.10 -6.57 -12.87
C LEU A 192 -18.11 -7.12 -11.44
N PHE A 193 -18.95 -8.11 -11.13
CA PHE A 193 -18.92 -8.79 -9.82
C PHE A 193 -17.64 -9.60 -9.62
N ARG A 194 -17.09 -10.22 -10.67
CA ARG A 194 -15.79 -10.88 -10.60
C ARG A 194 -14.68 -9.89 -10.22
N ILE A 195 -14.68 -8.69 -10.81
CA ILE A 195 -13.72 -7.62 -10.46
C ILE A 195 -14.00 -7.05 -9.06
N LEU A 196 -15.26 -6.99 -8.62
CA LEU A 196 -15.61 -6.57 -7.26
C LEU A 196 -15.00 -7.50 -6.18
N GLY A 197 -14.74 -8.76 -6.55
CA GLY A 197 -13.98 -9.74 -5.77
C GLY A 197 -12.45 -9.58 -5.77
N SER A 198 -11.90 -8.59 -6.50
CA SER A 198 -10.46 -8.26 -6.52
C SER A 198 -9.93 -7.96 -5.12
N THR A 199 -8.70 -8.35 -4.82
CA THR A 199 -8.04 -7.96 -3.56
C THR A 199 -7.56 -6.51 -3.59
N ASN A 200 -7.21 -5.98 -4.78
CA ASN A 200 -6.88 -4.57 -4.94
C ASN A 200 -8.14 -3.70 -4.86
N PHE A 201 -8.11 -2.67 -4.01
CA PHE A 201 -9.30 -1.86 -3.71
C PHE A 201 -9.70 -0.94 -4.86
N GLU A 202 -8.75 -0.31 -5.54
CA GLU A 202 -9.04 0.57 -6.69
C GLU A 202 -9.79 -0.17 -7.80
N LYS A 203 -9.44 -1.44 -8.08
CA LYS A 203 -10.21 -2.31 -8.99
C LYS A 203 -11.64 -2.53 -8.50
N GLN A 204 -11.86 -2.72 -7.20
CA GLN A 204 -13.21 -2.85 -6.65
C GLN A 204 -14.01 -1.55 -6.80
N VAL A 205 -13.37 -0.38 -6.61
CA VAL A 205 -14.02 0.93 -6.80
C VAL A 205 -14.41 1.15 -8.26
N TYR A 206 -13.57 0.75 -9.21
CA TYR A 206 -13.91 0.70 -10.63
C TYR A 206 -15.11 -0.21 -10.91
N ALA A 207 -15.15 -1.41 -10.33
CA ALA A 207 -16.30 -2.31 -10.47
C ALA A 207 -17.59 -1.70 -9.88
N LEU A 208 -17.50 -1.02 -8.74
CA LEU A 208 -18.63 -0.28 -8.16
C LEU A 208 -19.15 0.80 -9.12
N ASP A 209 -18.25 1.55 -9.77
CA ASP A 209 -18.62 2.56 -10.76
C ASP A 209 -19.41 1.92 -11.92
N GLY A 210 -18.89 0.83 -12.49
CA GLY A 210 -19.57 0.11 -13.57
C GLY A 210 -20.94 -0.45 -13.16
N LEU A 211 -21.04 -1.05 -11.98
CA LEU A 211 -22.31 -1.54 -11.44
C LEU A 211 -23.30 -0.39 -11.19
N TRP A 212 -22.82 0.76 -10.73
CA TRP A 212 -23.67 1.91 -10.51
C TRP A 212 -24.20 2.45 -11.83
N GLN A 213 -23.36 2.55 -12.88
CA GLN A 213 -23.79 2.92 -14.22
C GLN A 213 -24.83 1.95 -14.80
N LEU A 214 -24.67 0.62 -14.57
CA LEU A 214 -25.71 -0.34 -14.97
C LEU A 214 -27.02 -0.14 -14.20
N LYS A 215 -26.94 0.20 -12.90
CA LYS A 215 -28.12 0.52 -12.07
C LYS A 215 -28.91 1.69 -12.64
N GLU A 216 -28.22 2.78 -12.97
CA GLU A 216 -28.83 3.97 -13.57
C GLU A 216 -29.50 3.67 -14.92
N ASN A 217 -29.09 2.59 -15.59
CA ASN A 217 -29.69 2.07 -16.81
C ASN A 217 -30.77 0.98 -16.58
N GLY A 218 -31.31 0.90 -15.37
CA GLY A 218 -32.45 0.04 -15.02
C GLY A 218 -32.09 -1.40 -14.62
N PHE A 219 -30.80 -1.72 -14.44
CA PHE A 219 -30.43 -3.02 -13.86
C PHE A 219 -30.81 -3.10 -12.38
N THR A 220 -31.28 -4.27 -11.97
CA THR A 220 -31.55 -4.60 -10.58
C THR A 220 -30.53 -5.59 -10.05
N TYR A 221 -30.36 -5.59 -8.73
CA TYR A 221 -29.42 -6.44 -8.01
C TYR A 221 -30.14 -7.29 -6.98
N SER A 222 -29.69 -8.52 -6.80
CA SER A 222 -30.17 -9.39 -5.74
C SER A 222 -29.72 -8.90 -4.36
N THR A 223 -30.32 -9.45 -3.30
CA THR A 223 -29.92 -9.15 -1.92
C THR A 223 -28.46 -9.50 -1.65
N GLU A 224 -27.99 -10.61 -2.21
CA GLU A 224 -26.62 -11.10 -2.09
C GLU A 224 -25.64 -10.19 -2.84
N GLU A 225 -25.99 -9.77 -4.06
CA GLU A 225 -25.23 -8.81 -4.85
C GLU A 225 -25.09 -7.47 -4.11
N LEU A 226 -26.19 -6.94 -3.56
CA LEU A 226 -26.20 -5.71 -2.77
C LEU A 226 -25.36 -5.84 -1.49
N LYS A 227 -25.28 -7.04 -0.89
CA LYS A 227 -24.43 -7.28 0.28
C LYS A 227 -22.95 -7.14 -0.08
N VAL A 228 -22.51 -7.71 -1.20
CA VAL A 228 -21.11 -7.59 -1.65
C VAL A 228 -20.78 -6.13 -1.97
N ILE A 229 -21.67 -5.42 -2.67
CA ILE A 229 -21.53 -3.98 -2.96
C ILE A 229 -21.36 -3.18 -1.67
N LYS A 230 -22.21 -3.42 -0.66
CA LYS A 230 -22.13 -2.75 0.65
C LYS A 230 -20.83 -3.05 1.36
N ASN A 231 -20.30 -4.27 1.28
CA ASN A 231 -19.02 -4.61 1.89
C ASN A 231 -17.88 -3.77 1.32
N VAL A 232 -17.88 -3.50 0.01
CA VAL A 232 -16.87 -2.62 -0.62
C VAL A 232 -17.11 -1.16 -0.23
N LEU A 233 -18.35 -0.68 -0.25
CA LEU A 233 -18.69 0.71 0.13
C LEU A 233 -18.37 1.04 1.59
N ASN A 234 -18.39 0.05 2.49
CA ASN A 234 -18.13 0.22 3.92
C ASN A 234 -16.64 0.16 4.30
N LYS A 235 -15.76 -0.22 3.38
CA LYS A 235 -14.31 -0.22 3.62
C LYS A 235 -13.81 1.17 3.98
N LYS A 236 -12.80 1.23 4.84
CA LYS A 236 -12.12 2.45 5.27
C LYS A 236 -10.68 2.48 4.76
N GLY A 237 -10.10 3.68 4.78
CA GLY A 237 -8.71 3.94 4.38
C GLY A 237 -8.63 4.86 3.16
N THR A 238 -7.53 4.74 2.44
CA THR A 238 -7.25 5.55 1.25
C THR A 238 -7.11 4.69 -0.01
N ILE A 239 -7.38 5.31 -1.14
CA ILE A 239 -7.08 4.79 -2.47
C ILE A 239 -6.21 5.78 -3.23
N PHE A 240 -5.43 5.28 -4.18
CA PHE A 240 -4.65 6.17 -5.04
C PHE A 240 -5.57 6.76 -6.10
N TYR A 241 -5.88 8.04 -5.94
CA TYR A 241 -6.86 8.75 -6.74
C TYR A 241 -6.19 9.75 -7.69
N CYS A 242 -6.84 10.00 -8.81
CA CYS A 242 -6.40 10.95 -9.80
C CYS A 242 -7.47 12.02 -10.08
N HIS A 243 -7.11 13.28 -9.80
CA HIS A 243 -7.97 14.45 -9.99
C HIS A 243 -7.60 15.19 -11.28
N GLY A 244 -7.42 14.47 -12.39
CA GLY A 244 -6.85 15.02 -13.62
C GLY A 244 -5.32 14.99 -13.57
N CYS A 245 -4.66 16.15 -13.40
CA CYS A 245 -3.20 16.22 -13.43
C CYS A 245 -2.48 15.69 -12.16
N PRO A 246 -2.91 16.02 -10.93
CA PRO A 246 -2.27 15.50 -9.73
C PRO A 246 -2.84 14.13 -9.31
N HIS A 247 -1.94 13.25 -8.91
CA HIS A 247 -2.31 12.05 -8.16
C HIS A 247 -2.21 12.33 -6.66
N SER A 248 -3.16 11.81 -5.89
CA SER A 248 -3.16 11.94 -4.44
C SER A 248 -3.87 10.76 -3.77
N TRP A 249 -3.59 10.57 -2.49
CA TRP A 249 -4.33 9.61 -1.67
C TRP A 249 -5.65 10.23 -1.24
N GLN A 250 -6.77 9.62 -1.65
CA GLN A 250 -8.12 10.09 -1.32
C GLN A 250 -8.76 9.13 -0.32
N ASN A 251 -9.45 9.68 0.69
CA ASN A 251 -10.30 8.87 1.56
C ASN A 251 -11.38 8.17 0.74
N VAL A 252 -11.51 6.85 0.90
CA VAL A 252 -12.45 6.05 0.12
C VAL A 252 -13.89 6.53 0.23
N ILE A 253 -14.35 6.96 1.41
CA ILE A 253 -15.73 7.43 1.60
C ILE A 253 -16.02 8.61 0.68
N ILE A 254 -15.02 9.48 0.47
CA ILE A 254 -15.13 10.61 -0.44
C ILE A 254 -15.04 10.15 -1.89
N ALA A 255 -14.25 9.12 -2.22
CA ALA A 255 -14.18 8.61 -3.59
C ALA A 255 -15.47 7.87 -4.02
N THR A 256 -16.17 7.23 -3.09
CA THR A 256 -17.33 6.37 -3.37
C THR A 256 -18.68 7.02 -3.06
N TYR A 257 -18.71 8.25 -2.52
CA TYR A 257 -19.94 8.92 -2.08
C TYR A 257 -21.05 9.02 -3.15
N LYS A 258 -20.67 9.09 -4.43
CA LYS A 258 -21.60 9.20 -5.58
C LYS A 258 -22.38 7.91 -5.84
N PHE A 259 -21.86 6.76 -5.43
CA PHE A 259 -22.47 5.46 -5.71
C PHE A 259 -23.65 5.19 -4.77
N LYS A 260 -24.87 5.35 -5.26
CA LYS A 260 -26.11 5.09 -4.50
C LYS A 260 -26.72 3.77 -4.95
N PHE A 261 -26.54 2.71 -4.16
CA PHE A 261 -27.10 1.38 -4.40
C PHE A 261 -28.33 1.11 -3.53
#